data_AF-A0A2H0YF26-F1
#
_entry.id   AF-A0A2H0YF26-F1
#
_cell.length_a   1.000
_cell.length_b   1.000
_cell.length_c   1.000
_cell.angle_alpha   90.00
_cell.angle_beta   90.00
_cell.angle_gamma   90.00
#
_symmetry.space_group_name_H-M   'P 1'
#
loop_
_entity.id
_entity.type
_entity.pdbx_description
1 polymer ?
#
loop_
_entity_poly.entity_id
_entity_poly.type
_entity_poly.pdbx_seq_one_letter_code
_entity_poly.pdbx_strand_id
1 'polypeptide(L)' 'MKKKGDEEMQNYCPKCKMLSREKHSFCPSCGTNLTEPPKICEKCGQENTHLAKQCQQCGMDLSE' A
#
# COMPACT_ATOMS: atom_id res chain seq x y z
N MET A 1 29.33 -7.07 -5.66
CA MET A 1 28.45 -7.99 -6.41
C MET A 1 27.01 -7.52 -6.27
N LYS A 2 26.30 -7.22 -7.36
CA LYS A 2 24.93 -6.67 -7.40
C LYS A 2 23.97 -7.77 -7.86
N LYS A 3 23.30 -8.53 -6.97
CA LYS A 3 22.18 -9.41 -7.39
C LYS A 3 21.21 -9.71 -6.22
N LYS A 4 19.97 -9.25 -6.42
CA LYS A 4 18.68 -9.96 -6.25
C LYS A 4 18.32 -10.41 -4.82
N GLY A 5 17.17 -10.12 -4.27
CA GLY A 5 15.97 -9.46 -4.76
C GLY A 5 14.99 -9.54 -3.60
N ASP A 6 14.82 -8.42 -2.91
CA ASP A 6 13.60 -8.22 -2.15
C ASP A 6 12.62 -7.66 -3.18
N GLU A 7 11.71 -8.52 -3.62
CA GLU A 7 10.44 -8.09 -4.20
C GLU A 7 9.67 -7.41 -3.07
N GLU A 8 10.19 -6.27 -2.58
CA GLU A 8 9.48 -5.41 -1.65
C GLU A 8 8.35 -4.80 -2.47
N MET A 9 7.16 -5.33 -2.27
CA MET A 9 5.88 -4.71 -2.54
C MET A 9 5.86 -3.41 -1.73
N GLN A 10 6.51 -2.42 -2.29
CA GLN A 10 6.72 -1.09 -1.71
C GLN A 10 5.36 -0.42 -1.65
N ASN A 11 4.69 -0.55 -0.51
CA ASN A 11 3.40 0.06 -0.27
C ASN A 11 3.60 1.49 0.22
N TYR A 12 3.11 2.45 -0.55
CA TYR A 12 3.15 3.85 -0.15
C TYR A 12 2.13 4.10 0.96
N CYS A 13 2.56 4.80 2.01
CA CYS A 13 1.65 5.21 3.06
C CYS A 13 0.52 6.09 2.48
N PRO A 14 -0.77 5.79 2.74
CA PRO A 14 -1.88 6.59 2.21
C PRO A 14 -1.84 8.05 2.67
N LYS A 15 -1.33 8.27 3.89
CA LYS A 15 -1.41 9.58 4.55
C LYS A 15 -0.28 10.52 4.12
N CYS A 16 0.96 10.02 4.07
CA CYS A 16 2.14 10.84 3.79
C CYS A 16 2.81 10.50 2.46
N LYS A 17 2.34 9.47 1.74
CA LYS A 17 2.93 8.95 0.50
C LYS A 17 4.40 8.53 0.64
N MET A 18 4.87 8.32 1.87
CA MET A 18 6.21 7.81 2.14
C MET A 18 6.24 6.32 1.79
N LEU A 19 7.37 5.88 1.24
CA LEU A 19 7.69 4.47 1.05
C LEU A 19 7.60 3.73 2.39
N SER A 20 6.65 2.81 2.48
CA SER A 20 6.57 1.87 3.59
C SER A 20 6.90 0.48 3.07
N ARG A 21 7.82 -0.18 3.77
CA ARG A 21 8.05 -1.61 3.57
C ARG A 21 6.84 -2.36 4.08
N GLU A 22 6.35 -3.29 3.27
CA GLU A 22 5.24 -4.23 3.53
C GLU A 22 5.24 -4.87 4.93
N LYS A 23 6.40 -4.99 5.59
CA LYS A 23 6.51 -5.59 6.93
C LYS A 23 6.31 -4.63 8.11
N HIS A 24 6.19 -3.33 7.87
CA HIS A 24 6.05 -2.37 8.97
C HIS A 24 4.59 -2.19 9.35
N SER A 25 4.23 -2.53 10.59
CA SER A 25 2.92 -2.27 11.19
C SER A 25 2.54 -0.79 11.24
N PHE A 26 3.51 0.12 11.11
CA PHE A 26 3.29 1.57 11.13
C PHE A 26 4.20 2.28 10.14
N CYS A 27 3.71 3.37 9.53
CA CYS A 27 4.51 4.23 8.69
C CYS A 27 5.58 4.94 9.53
N PRO A 28 6.88 4.78 9.23
CA PRO A 28 7.95 5.38 10.01
C PRO A 28 7.99 6.90 9.92
N SER A 29 7.31 7.50 8.92
CA SER A 29 7.33 8.95 8.73
C SER A 29 6.14 9.68 9.34
N CYS A 30 4.97 9.05 9.46
CA CYS A 30 3.77 9.73 9.95
C CYS A 30 3.03 8.98 11.06
N GLY A 31 3.47 7.77 11.41
CA GLY A 31 2.86 6.93 12.44
C GLY A 31 1.54 6.26 12.04
N THR A 32 1.10 6.36 10.77
CA THR A 32 -0.13 5.68 10.31
C THR A 32 0.02 4.17 10.45
N ASN A 33 -0.98 3.51 11.05
CA ASN A 33 -1.02 2.06 11.14
C ASN A 33 -1.18 1.44 9.74
N LEU A 34 -0.34 0.46 9.41
CA LEU A 34 -0.24 -0.26 8.13
C LEU A 34 -0.44 -1.77 8.31
N THR A 35 -0.86 -2.21 9.50
CA THR A 35 -0.93 -3.63 9.87
C THR A 35 -2.09 -4.37 9.23
N GLU A 36 -3.02 -3.67 8.59
CA GLU A 36 -4.12 -4.29 7.83
C GLU A 36 -3.71 -4.55 6.37
N PRO A 37 -4.11 -5.70 5.80
CA PRO A 37 -3.72 -6.11 4.45
C PRO A 37 -4.20 -5.09 3.41
N PRO A 38 -3.40 -4.80 2.37
CA PRO A 38 -3.80 -3.87 1.31
C PRO A 38 -5.05 -4.38 0.58
N LYS A 39 -5.90 -3.46 0.12
CA LYS A 39 -7.05 -3.74 -0.73
C LYS A 39 -6.61 -3.86 -2.18
N ILE A 40 -6.80 -5.03 -2.78
CA ILE A 40 -6.53 -5.24 -4.19
C ILE A 40 -7.75 -4.81 -5.00
N CYS A 41 -7.56 -3.92 -5.96
CA CYS A 41 -8.63 -3.49 -6.82
C CYS A 41 -9.00 -4.59 -7.82
N GLU A 42 -10.20 -5.14 -7.74
CA GLU A 42 -10.64 -6.23 -8.63
C GLU A 42 -10.76 -5.81 -10.10
N LYS A 43 -10.96 -4.51 -10.39
CA LYS A 43 -11.07 -4.00 -11.77
C LYS A 43 -9.73 -3.88 -12.49
N CYS A 44 -8.65 -3.59 -11.77
CA CYS A 44 -7.36 -3.26 -12.40
C CYS A 44 -6.14 -3.96 -11.79
N GLY A 45 -6.31 -4.67 -10.68
CA GLY A 45 -5.23 -5.35 -9.95
C GLY A 45 -4.36 -4.42 -9.09
N GLN A 46 -4.65 -3.12 -9.05
CA GLN A 46 -3.85 -2.18 -8.27
C GLN A 46 -3.97 -2.47 -6.77
N GLU A 47 -2.82 -2.55 -6.10
CA GLU A 47 -2.75 -2.48 -4.65
C GLU A 47 -3.09 -1.09 -4.13
N ASN A 48 -4.07 -1.05 -3.24
CA ASN A 48 -4.47 0.13 -2.53
C ASN A 48 -4.35 -0.13 -1.03
N THR A 49 -4.25 0.96 -0.28
CA THR A 49 -4.12 0.89 1.17
C THR A 49 -5.42 0.32 1.76
N HIS A 50 -5.38 -0.37 2.90
CA HIS A 50 -6.60 -0.89 3.55
C HIS A 50 -7.65 0.21 3.85
N LEU A 51 -7.20 1.46 4.05
CA LEU A 51 -8.05 2.64 4.26
C LEU A 51 -8.55 3.28 2.96
N ALA A 52 -8.13 2.79 1.79
CA ALA A 52 -8.52 3.38 0.53
C ALA A 52 -10.01 3.11 0.27
N LYS A 53 -10.79 4.17 0.13
CA LYS A 53 -12.18 4.11 -0.30
C LYS A 53 -12.31 3.94 -1.81
N GLN A 54 -11.30 4.36 -2.56
CA GLN A 54 -11.31 4.32 -4.02
C GLN A 54 -9.92 3.96 -4.53
N CYS A 55 -9.89 3.25 -5.64
CA CYS A 55 -8.68 2.85 -6.31
C CYS A 55 -7.96 4.10 -6.84
N GLN A 56 -6.71 4.29 -6.42
CA GLN A 56 -5.87 5.41 -6.85
C GLN A 56 -5.57 5.37 -8.36
N GLN A 57 -5.68 4.20 -8.99
CA GLN A 57 -5.32 4.01 -10.40
C GLN A 57 -6.52 4.02 -11.36
N CYS A 58 -7.70 3.57 -10.92
CA CYS A 58 -8.87 3.47 -11.81
C CYS A 58 -10.15 4.11 -11.27
N GLY A 59 -10.14 4.61 -10.02
CA GLY A 59 -11.30 5.24 -9.39
C GLY A 59 -12.42 4.29 -8.99
N MET A 60 -12.22 2.97 -9.12
CA MET A 60 -13.17 1.97 -8.60
C MET A 60 -13.37 2.15 -7.10
N ASP A 61 -14.61 2.03 -6.63
CA ASP A 61 -14.89 2.03 -5.21
C ASP A 61 -14.35 0.74 -4.56
N LEU A 62 -13.56 0.92 -3.50
CA LEU A 62 -12.95 -0.13 -2.69
C LEU A 62 -13.50 -0.11 -1.25
N SER A 63 -14.51 0.71 -0.99
CA SER A 63 -15.25 0.67 0.27
C SER A 63 -16.01 -0.66 0.26
N GLU A 64 -15.73 -1.53 1.23
CA GLU A 64 -16.63 -2.65 1.53
C GLU A 64 -17.94 -2.07 2.11
#